data_AF-A0A8E4FB85-F1
#
_entry.id   AF-A0A8E4FB85-F1
#
_cell.length_a   1.000
_cell.length_b   1.000
_cell.length_c   1.000
_cell.angle_alpha   90.00
_cell.angle_beta   90.00
_cell.angle_gamma   90.00
#
_symmetry.space_group_name_H-M   'P 1'
#
loop_
_entity.id
_entity.type
_entity.pdbx_description
1 polymer ?
#
loop_
_entity_poly.entity_id
_entity_poly.type
_entity_poly.pdbx_seq_one_letter_code
_entity_poly.pdbx_strand_id
1 'polypeptide(L)'
;MLAGIIAGFLPNVVGQVLTAFPYLIAMILVLFKFIRNEKHAPTQTERNRFSLIFVLIFFLYNYVFAIFGQLIFNFRQPNIFELWWNFVSQSEFQLLLISRLLIFMIPFYLISYWFYGKQAQRMAKKMFG
;
A
#
# COMPACT_ATOMS: atom_id res chain seq x y z
N MET A 1 5.45 0.89 -11.01
CA MET A 1 5.87 2.03 -11.84
C MET A 1 5.05 2.15 -13.12
N LEU A 2 5.01 1.14 -14.00
CA LEU A 2 4.21 1.20 -15.25
C LEU A 2 2.70 1.46 -15.00
N ALA A 3 2.09 0.78 -14.02
CA ALA A 3 0.67 0.97 -13.70
C ALA A 3 0.32 2.40 -13.25
N GLY A 4 1.22 3.10 -12.56
CA GLY A 4 1.01 4.48 -12.11
C GLY A 4 1.12 5.49 -13.25
N ILE A 5 2.04 5.26 -14.20
CA ILE A 5 2.18 6.07 -15.41
C ILE A 5 0.94 5.90 -16.29
N ILE A 6 0.48 4.65 -16.49
CA ILE A 6 -0.72 4.34 -17.29
C ILE A 6 -1.99 4.90 -16.62
N ALA A 7 -2.09 4.84 -15.29
CA ALA A 7 -3.22 5.38 -14.53
C ALA A 7 -3.41 6.89 -14.72
N GLY A 8 -2.33 7.65 -14.93
CA GLY A 8 -2.40 9.10 -15.18
C GLY A 8 -3.08 9.48 -16.50
N PHE A 9 -3.20 8.54 -17.44
CA PHE A 9 -3.86 8.74 -18.74
C PHE A 9 -5.30 8.21 -18.79
N LEU A 10 -5.80 7.61 -17.70
CA LEU A 10 -7.11 6.96 -17.66
C LEU A 10 -8.11 7.78 -16.82
N PRO A 11 -9.44 7.63 -17.06
CA PRO A 11 -10.45 8.27 -16.22
C PRO A 11 -10.19 7.97 -14.75
N ASN A 12 -10.37 8.96 -13.88
CA ASN A 12 -9.98 8.90 -12.45
C ASN A 12 -10.37 7.60 -11.73
N VAL A 13 -11.53 7.04 -12.06
CA VAL A 13 -12.01 5.77 -11.47
C VAL A 13 -11.17 4.56 -11.92
N VAL A 14 -10.83 4.48 -13.21
CA VAL A 14 -10.06 3.37 -13.80
C VAL A 14 -8.59 3.46 -13.40
N GLY A 15 -8.04 4.68 -13.38
CA GLY A 15 -6.68 4.93 -12.92
C GLY A 15 -6.47 4.52 -11.46
N GLN A 16 -7.43 4.82 -10.58
CA GLN A 16 -7.38 4.43 -9.16
C GLN A 16 -7.48 2.92 -8.93
N VAL A 17 -8.20 2.18 -9.79
CA VAL A 17 -8.24 0.71 -9.70
C VAL A 17 -6.88 0.13 -10.10
N LEU A 18 -6.22 0.69 -11.12
CA LEU A 18 -4.90 0.24 -11.58
C LEU A 18 -3.80 0.45 -10.53
N THR A 19 -3.92 1.46 -9.68
CA THR A 19 -2.94 1.68 -8.60
C THR A 19 -3.01 0.64 -7.49
N ALA A 20 -4.12 -0.12 -7.37
CA ALA A 20 -4.24 -1.22 -6.41
C ALA A 20 -3.55 -2.52 -6.89
N PHE A 21 -3.28 -2.68 -8.18
CA PHE A 21 -2.68 -3.92 -8.72
C PHE A 21 -1.32 -4.28 -8.12
N PRO A 22 -0.35 -3.35 -7.98
CA PRO A 22 0.93 -3.68 -7.34
C PRO A 22 0.76 -4.24 -5.92
N TYR A 23 -0.21 -3.71 -5.18
CA TYR A 23 -0.55 -4.18 -3.84
C TYR A 23 -1.11 -5.62 -3.87
N LEU A 24 -2.08 -5.88 -4.74
CA LEU A 24 -2.66 -7.22 -4.92
C LEU A 24 -1.61 -8.25 -5.36
N ILE A 25 -0.74 -7.89 -6.30
CA ILE A 25 0.36 -8.74 -6.76
C ILE A 25 1.30 -9.05 -5.60
N ALA A 26 1.69 -8.05 -4.81
CA ALA A 26 2.56 -8.25 -3.65
C ALA A 26 1.93 -9.20 -2.64
N MET A 27 0.62 -9.07 -2.36
CA MET A 27 -0.08 -9.96 -1.44
C MET A 27 -0.03 -11.43 -1.90
N ILE A 28 -0.29 -11.67 -3.19
CA ILE A 28 -0.24 -13.01 -3.80
C ILE A 28 1.18 -13.58 -3.74
N LEU A 29 2.19 -12.79 -4.12
CA LEU A 29 3.59 -13.24 -4.14
C LEU A 29 4.12 -13.57 -2.75
N VAL A 30 3.82 -12.73 -1.75
CA VAL A 30 4.20 -12.98 -0.36
C VAL A 30 3.52 -14.24 0.16
N LEU A 31 2.23 -14.41 -0.13
CA LEU A 31 1.49 -15.62 0.25
C LEU A 31 2.09 -16.88 -0.38
N PHE A 32 2.35 -16.84 -1.68
CA PHE A 32 2.95 -17.96 -2.41
C PHE A 32 4.33 -18.31 -1.86
N LYS A 33 5.18 -17.31 -1.63
CA LYS A 33 6.52 -17.51 -1.04
C LYS A 33 6.44 -18.10 0.36
N PHE A 34 5.52 -17.61 1.19
CA PHE A 34 5.31 -18.12 2.54
C PHE A 34 4.89 -19.60 2.52
N ILE A 35 3.82 -19.93 1.78
CA ILE A 35 3.31 -21.31 1.68
C ILE A 35 4.39 -22.24 1.13
N ARG A 36 5.14 -21.81 0.11
CA ARG A 36 6.23 -22.61 -0.48
C ARG A 36 7.31 -22.96 0.55
N ASN A 37 7.63 -22.03 1.44
CA ASN A 37 8.70 -22.20 2.43
C ASN A 37 8.22 -22.97 3.67
N GLU A 38 7.10 -22.56 4.27
CA GLU A 38 6.60 -23.12 5.54
C GLU A 38 5.72 -24.36 5.34
N LYS A 39 5.27 -24.63 4.11
CA LYS A 39 4.40 -25.76 3.73
C LYS A 39 3.04 -25.82 4.44
N HIS A 40 2.60 -24.73 5.05
CA HIS A 40 1.25 -24.58 5.60
C HIS A 40 0.64 -23.21 5.23
N ALA A 41 -0.67 -23.09 5.38
CA ALA A 41 -1.35 -21.80 5.27
C ALA A 41 -1.08 -20.92 6.51
N PRO A 42 -1.08 -19.59 6.40
CA PRO A 42 -0.82 -18.69 7.52
C PRO A 42 -1.78 -18.92 8.69
N THR A 43 -1.22 -19.03 9.89
CA THR A 43 -1.92 -19.04 11.17
C THR A 43 -2.56 -17.68 11.47
N GLN A 44 -3.45 -17.61 12.46
CA GLN A 44 -4.11 -16.35 12.84
C GLN A 44 -3.10 -15.22 13.15
N THR A 45 -2.02 -15.56 13.86
CA THR A 45 -0.96 -14.61 14.23
C THR A 45 -0.21 -14.12 13.00
N GLU A 46 0.12 -15.01 12.06
CA GLU A 46 0.80 -14.65 10.81
C GLU A 46 -0.09 -13.82 9.91
N ARG A 47 -1.39 -14.13 9.82
CA ARG A 47 -2.37 -13.34 9.09
C ARG A 47 -2.43 -11.90 9.60
N ASN A 48 -2.50 -11.72 10.92
CA ASN A 48 -2.46 -10.39 11.55
C ASN A 48 -1.15 -9.68 11.22
N ARG A 49 -0.01 -10.37 11.39
CA ARG A 49 1.31 -9.81 11.13
C ARG A 49 1.48 -9.35 9.67
N PHE A 50 1.11 -10.18 8.70
CA PHE A 50 1.16 -9.80 7.28
C PHE A 50 0.26 -8.61 7.00
N SER A 51 -0.98 -8.64 7.48
CA SER A 51 -1.93 -7.55 7.23
C SER A 51 -1.44 -6.23 7.81
N LEU A 52 -0.89 -6.23 9.03
CA LEU A 52 -0.29 -5.04 9.63
C LEU A 52 0.93 -4.54 8.86
N ILE A 53 1.82 -5.44 8.43
CA ILE A 53 3.00 -5.06 7.64
C ILE A 53 2.58 -4.43 6.31
N PHE A 54 1.62 -5.02 5.59
CA PHE A 54 1.11 -4.47 4.33
C PHE A 54 0.48 -3.10 4.51
N VAL A 55 -0.33 -2.93 5.56
CA VAL A 55 -0.94 -1.65 5.90
C VAL A 55 0.10 -0.61 6.29
N LEU A 56 1.12 -0.99 7.05
CA LEU A 56 2.23 -0.10 7.43
C LEU A 56 3.05 0.33 6.21
N ILE A 57 3.38 -0.61 5.31
CA ILE A 57 4.07 -0.29 4.05
C ILE A 57 3.23 0.67 3.22
N PHE A 58 1.93 0.41 3.08
CA PHE A 58 1.03 1.30 2.36
C PHE A 58 0.99 2.70 3.00
N PHE A 59 0.86 2.78 4.32
CA PHE A 59 0.85 4.04 5.05
C PHE A 59 2.14 4.82 4.83
N LEU A 60 3.31 4.21 5.07
CA LEU A 60 4.61 4.86 4.93
C LEU A 60 4.88 5.30 3.49
N TYR A 61 4.57 4.44 2.52
CA TYR A 61 4.74 4.79 1.11
C TYR A 61 3.91 6.02 0.72
N ASN A 62 2.63 6.05 1.08
CA ASN A 62 1.75 7.17 0.74
C ASN A 62 2.12 8.44 1.53
N TYR A 63 2.47 8.31 2.80
CA TYR A 63 2.89 9.44 3.62
C TYR A 63 4.18 10.07 3.07
N VAL A 64 5.22 9.26 2.83
CA VAL A 64 6.48 9.73 2.25
C VAL A 64 6.25 10.37 0.89
N PHE A 65 5.42 9.77 0.03
CA PHE A 65 5.13 10.34 -1.28
C PHE A 65 4.33 11.65 -1.19
N ALA A 66 3.37 11.76 -0.27
CA ALA A 66 2.62 12.99 -0.07
C ALA A 66 3.53 14.13 0.46
N ILE A 67 4.49 13.81 1.33
CA ILE A 67 5.45 14.76 1.88
C ILE A 67 6.48 15.17 0.83
N PHE A 68 7.13 14.21 0.17
CA PHE A 68 8.27 14.48 -0.72
C PHE A 68 7.89 14.63 -2.19
N GLY A 69 6.66 14.30 -2.58
CA GLY A 69 6.20 14.37 -3.97
C GLY A 69 6.36 15.76 -4.55
N GLN A 70 6.03 16.80 -3.79
CA GLN A 70 6.20 18.18 -4.22
C GLN A 70 7.66 18.51 -4.57
N LEU A 71 8.62 18.05 -3.74
CA LEU A 71 10.05 18.23 -4.01
C LEU A 71 10.50 17.49 -5.27
N ILE A 72 10.06 16.23 -5.44
CA ILE A 72 10.47 15.40 -6.57
C ILE A 72 9.96 15.98 -7.90
N PHE A 73 8.69 16.37 -7.95
CA PHE A 73 8.08 16.83 -9.21
C PHE A 73 8.38 18.29 -9.55
N ASN A 74 8.66 19.14 -8.55
CA ASN A 74 8.90 20.57 -8.75
C ASN A 74 10.35 20.97 -8.42
N PHE A 75 11.31 20.04 -8.49
CA PHE A 75 12.69 20.30 -8.08
C PHE A 75 13.36 21.47 -8.82
N ARG A 76 12.89 21.79 -10.03
CA ARG A 76 13.40 22.89 -10.88
C ARG A 76 12.84 24.26 -10.49
N GLN A 77 11.85 24.32 -9.61
CA GLN A 77 11.25 25.56 -9.18
C GLN A 77 12.20 26.30 -8.23
N PRO A 78 12.41 27.62 -8.40
CA PRO A 78 13.18 28.40 -7.45
C PRO A 78 12.50 28.37 -6.07
N ASN A 79 13.32 28.32 -5.01
CA ASN A 79 12.87 28.30 -3.60
C ASN A 79 11.98 27.11 -3.22
N ILE A 80 12.02 25.99 -3.96
CA ILE A 80 11.17 24.83 -3.70
C ILE A 80 11.34 24.25 -2.28
N PHE A 81 12.56 24.29 -1.70
CA PHE A 81 12.79 23.81 -0.34
C PHE A 81 12.09 24.65 0.72
N GLU A 82 12.06 25.97 0.56
CA GLU A 82 11.38 26.88 1.48
C GLU A 82 9.86 26.72 1.38
N LEU A 83 9.34 26.66 0.14
CA LEU A 83 7.92 26.39 -0.12
C LEU A 83 7.48 25.04 0.44
N TRP A 84 8.31 24.01 0.28
CA TRP A 84 8.06 22.67 0.81
C TRP A 84 8.06 22.67 2.34
N TRP A 85 9.05 23.31 2.97
CA TRP A 85 9.12 23.40 4.44
C TRP A 85 7.88 24.10 5.00
N ASN A 86 7.52 25.25 4.44
CA ASN A 86 6.33 25.99 4.84
C ASN A 86 5.04 25.20 4.65
N PHE A 87 4.98 24.27 3.70
CA PHE A 87 3.84 23.40 3.49
C PHE A 87 3.81 22.22 4.48
N VAL A 88 4.92 21.50 4.60
CA VAL A 88 5.02 20.29 5.44
C VAL A 88 4.97 20.62 6.93
N SER A 89 5.43 21.80 7.35
CA SER A 89 5.36 22.24 8.74
C SER A 89 3.94 22.63 9.19
N GLN A 90 2.96 22.73 8.29
CA GLN A 90 1.58 23.05 8.67
C GLN A 90 0.92 21.85 9.38
N SER A 91 0.55 22.06 10.64
CA SER A 91 -0.13 21.04 11.46
C SER A 91 -1.45 20.58 10.84
N GLU A 92 -2.21 21.47 10.23
CA GLU A 92 -3.48 21.15 9.56
C GLU A 92 -3.27 20.17 8.39
N PHE A 93 -2.24 20.41 7.58
CA PHE A 93 -1.87 19.51 6.48
C PHE A 93 -1.49 18.12 7.02
N GLN A 94 -0.66 18.06 8.05
CA GLN A 94 -0.24 16.79 8.67
C GLN A 94 -1.43 16.00 9.21
N LEU A 95 -2.32 16.67 9.96
CA LEU A 95 -3.49 16.04 10.54
C LEU A 95 -4.46 15.55 9.45
N LEU A 96 -4.69 16.33 8.40
CA LEU A 96 -5.56 15.94 7.30
C LEU A 96 -4.98 14.75 6.53
N LEU A 97 -3.67 14.78 6.25
CA LEU A 97 -2.97 13.68 5.58
C LEU A 97 -3.05 12.38 6.39
N ILE A 98 -2.70 12.43 7.67
CA ILE A 98 -2.75 11.25 8.56
C ILE A 98 -4.18 10.73 8.67
N SER A 99 -5.15 11.61 8.90
CA SER A 99 -6.58 11.24 8.99
C SER A 99 -7.06 10.52 7.75
N ARG A 100 -6.72 11.04 6.56
CA ARG A 100 -7.07 10.41 5.29
C ARG A 100 -6.43 9.02 5.16
N LEU A 101 -5.16 8.88 5.53
CA LEU A 101 -4.46 7.59 5.46
C LEU A 101 -5.08 6.56 6.43
N LEU A 102 -5.41 6.97 7.66
CA LEU A 102 -6.07 6.11 8.66
C LEU A 102 -7.40 5.53 8.15
N ILE A 103 -8.20 6.33 7.44
CA ILE A 103 -9.47 5.88 6.84
C ILE A 103 -9.23 4.71 5.87
N PHE A 104 -8.14 4.72 5.10
CA PHE A 104 -7.79 3.63 4.18
C PHE A 104 -7.12 2.43 4.88
N MET A 105 -6.48 2.62 6.05
CA MET A 105 -5.83 1.52 6.74
C MET A 105 -6.80 0.41 7.15
N ILE A 106 -8.01 0.76 7.61
CA ILE A 106 -9.02 -0.22 8.05
C ILE A 106 -9.45 -1.15 6.90
N PRO A 107 -9.96 -0.66 5.74
CA PRO A 107 -10.36 -1.54 4.66
C PRO A 107 -9.19 -2.35 4.11
N PHE A 108 -7.98 -1.77 4.00
CA PHE A 108 -6.80 -2.50 3.54
C PHE A 108 -6.39 -3.61 4.51
N TYR A 109 -6.48 -3.37 5.82
CA TYR A 109 -6.25 -4.39 6.83
C TYR A 109 -7.23 -5.55 6.67
N LEU A 110 -8.53 -5.25 6.57
CA LEU A 110 -9.58 -6.27 6.46
C LEU A 110 -9.42 -7.11 5.18
N ILE A 111 -9.13 -6.47 4.05
CA ILE A 111 -8.91 -7.17 2.77
C ILE A 111 -7.68 -8.08 2.86
N SER A 112 -6.55 -7.57 3.38
CA SER A 112 -5.35 -8.38 3.61
C SER A 112 -5.65 -9.57 4.52
N TYR A 113 -6.28 -9.30 5.65
CA TYR A 113 -6.54 -10.31 6.65
C TYR A 113 -7.47 -11.41 6.14
N TRP A 114 -8.51 -11.03 5.40
CA TRP A 114 -9.41 -11.95 4.74
C TRP A 114 -8.71 -12.80 3.67
N PHE A 115 -7.86 -12.17 2.84
CA PHE A 115 -7.10 -12.85 1.79
C PHE A 115 -6.16 -13.92 2.37
N TYR A 116 -5.42 -13.60 3.43
CA TYR A 116 -4.52 -14.54 4.11
C TYR A 116 -5.27 -15.66 4.87
N GLY A 117 -6.60 -15.70 4.86
CA GLY A 117 -7.43 -16.75 5.46
C GLY A 117 -7.79 -17.87 4.48
N LYS A 118 -9.08 -17.96 4.10
CA LYS A 118 -9.60 -19.06 3.27
C LYS A 118 -8.90 -19.17 1.90
N GLN A 119 -8.49 -18.04 1.30
CA GLN A 119 -7.78 -18.09 0.01
C GLN A 119 -6.38 -18.69 0.16
N ALA A 120 -5.68 -18.37 1.25
CA ALA A 120 -4.41 -19.00 1.59
C ALA A 120 -4.53 -20.51 1.81
N GLN A 121 -5.59 -20.96 2.49
CA GLN A 121 -5.86 -22.39 2.67
C GLN A 121 -6.08 -23.11 1.34
N ARG A 122 -6.83 -22.50 0.41
CA ARG A 122 -7.04 -23.04 -0.94
C ARG A 122 -5.73 -23.12 -1.73
N MET A 123 -4.89 -22.09 -1.64
CA MET A 123 -3.58 -22.08 -2.29
C MET A 123 -2.65 -23.16 -1.72
N ALA A 124 -2.59 -23.30 -0.39
CA ALA A 124 -1.80 -24.34 0.27
C ALA A 124 -2.25 -25.74 -0.12
N LYS A 125 -3.57 -26.00 -0.12
CA LYS A 125 -4.14 -27.27 -0.58
C LYS A 125 -3.74 -27.58 -2.02
N LYS A 126 -3.83 -26.61 -2.93
CA LYS A 126 -3.44 -26.81 -4.34
C LYS A 126 -1.94 -27.09 -4.53
N MET A 127 -1.09 -26.63 -3.62
CA MET A 127 0.37 -26.81 -3.71
C MET A 127 0.86 -28.12 -3.10
N PHE A 128 0.18 -28.65 -2.08
CA PHE A 128 0.69 -29.77 -1.28
C PHE A 128 -0.32 -30.89 -1.00
N GLY A 129 -1.55 -30.83 -1.51
CA GLY A 129 -2.58 -31.86 -1.30
C GLY A 129 -3.61 -31.96 -2.41
#